data_AF-A0A009RC44-F1
#
_entry.id   AF-A0A009RC44-F1
#
_cell.length_a   1.000
_cell.length_b   1.000
_cell.length_c   1.000
_cell.angle_alpha   90.00
_cell.angle_beta   90.00
_cell.angle_gamma   90.00
#
_symmetry.space_group_name_H-M   'P 1'
#
loop_
_entity.id
_entity.type
_entity.pdbx_description
1 polymer ?
#
loop_
_entity_poly.entity_id
_entity_poly.type
_entity_poly.pdbx_seq_one_letter_code
_entity_poly.pdbx_strand_id
1 'polypeptide(L)' 'MKRQFLALSIVTPNGTRIAEGIKTLEVRSWIPTQLPVKDLLIVENQNFLVKDTDEEEGVAVALVDVDLSSYLAK' A
#
# COMPACT_ATOMS: atom_id res chain seq x y z
N MET A 1 16.96 -4.95 -17.88
CA MET A 1 17.10 -4.45 -16.49
C MET A 1 15.83 -4.80 -15.73
N LYS A 2 15.93 -5.33 -14.50
CA LYS A 2 14.75 -5.53 -13.63
C LYS A 2 14.36 -4.17 -13.05
N ARG A 3 13.08 -3.79 -13.17
CA ARG A 3 12.53 -2.60 -12.51
C ARG A 3 12.23 -2.97 -11.05
N GLN A 4 12.72 -2.17 -10.11
CA GLN A 4 12.39 -2.30 -8.70
C GLN A 4 11.28 -1.31 -8.38
N PHE A 5 10.31 -1.74 -7.57
CA PHE A 5 9.21 -0.90 -7.10
C PHE A 5 9.30 -0.79 -5.58
N LEU A 6 8.92 0.37 -5.05
CA LEU A 6 8.53 0.45 -3.65
C LEU A 6 7.24 -0.35 -3.50
N ALA A 7 7.09 -1.06 -2.39
CA ALA A 7 5.93 -1.90 -2.14
C ALA A 7 5.33 -1.60 -0.77
N LEU A 8 4.01 -1.71 -0.68
CA LEU A 8 3.26 -1.66 0.57
C LEU A 8 2.41 -2.91 0.70
N SER A 9 2.61 -3.63 1.82
CA SER A 9 1.76 -4.75 2.20
C SER A 9 0.42 -4.25 2.77
N ILE A 10 -0.67 -4.87 2.30
CA ILE A 10 -2.04 -4.57 2.69
C ILE A 10 -2.76 -5.89 2.95
N VAL A 11 -3.39 -6.02 4.12
CA VAL A 11 -4.16 -7.22 4.44
C VAL A 11 -5.44 -7.30 3.60
N THR A 12 -5.73 -8.50 3.09
CA THR A 12 -6.93 -8.80 2.33
C THR A 12 -8.22 -8.42 3.08
N PRO A 13 -9.26 -7.92 2.39
CA PRO A 13 -9.40 -7.73 0.94
C PRO A 13 -9.05 -6.31 0.47
N ASN A 14 -8.28 -5.55 1.25
CA ASN A 14 -8.14 -4.11 1.00
C ASN A 14 -7.24 -3.77 -0.18
N GLY A 15 -6.25 -4.61 -0.53
CA GLY A 15 -5.45 -4.44 -1.74
C GLY A 15 -6.30 -4.68 -2.99
N THR A 16 -7.15 -5.71 -2.99
CA THR A 16 -8.13 -5.97 -4.05
C THR A 16 -9.10 -4.80 -4.19
N ARG A 17 -9.63 -4.26 -3.08
CA ARG A 17 -10.50 -3.07 -3.12
C ARG A 17 -9.80 -1.81 -3.66
N ILE A 18 -8.49 -1.67 -3.47
CA ILE A 18 -7.69 -0.59 -4.09
C ILE A 18 -7.59 -0.83 -5.60
N ALA A 19 -7.29 -2.06 -6.04
CA ALA A 19 -7.22 -2.43 -7.44
C ALA A 19 -8.54 -2.20 -8.20
N GLU A 20 -9.67 -2.46 -7.53
CA GLU A 20 -11.02 -2.21 -8.05
C GLU A 20 -11.47 -0.74 -7.97
N GLY A 21 -10.67 0.14 -7.36
CA GLY A 21 -11.01 1.55 -7.16
C GLY A 21 -12.09 1.81 -6.10
N ILE A 22 -12.49 0.80 -5.32
CA ILE A 22 -13.47 0.90 -4.24
C ILE A 22 -12.87 1.60 -3.02
N LYS A 23 -11.62 1.27 -2.68
CA LYS A 23 -10.86 1.89 -1.59
C LYS A 23 -9.85 2.85 -2.18
N THR A 24 -10.14 4.14 -2.08
CA THR A 24 -9.30 5.23 -2.61
C THR A 24 -8.51 5.99 -1.55
N LEU A 25 -8.73 5.69 -0.27
CA LEU A 25 -8.03 6.28 0.87
C LEU A 25 -7.38 5.17 1.71
N GLU A 26 -6.07 5.28 1.91
CA GLU A 26 -5.31 4.43 2.83
C GLU A 26 -4.88 5.26 4.05
N VAL A 27 -5.16 4.73 5.24
CA VAL A 27 -4.87 5.39 6.51
C VAL A 27 -3.84 4.56 7.26
N ARG A 28 -2.74 5.19 7.65
CA ARG A 28 -1.65 4.59 8.42
C ARG A 28 -1.30 5.52 9.59
N SER A 29 -0.69 4.97 10.62
CA SER A 29 -0.16 5.75 11.76
C SER A 29 1.10 6.55 11.40
N TRP A 30 1.60 6.39 10.19
CA TRP A 30 2.78 7.05 9.65
C TRP A 30 2.47 7.65 8.27
N ILE A 31 3.28 8.62 7.86
CA ILE A 31 3.24 9.24 6.53
C ILE A 31 4.60 9.02 5.88
N PRO A 32 4.66 8.70 4.57
CA PRO A 32 5.93 8.57 3.86
C PRO A 32 6.71 9.89 3.91
N THR A 33 8.05 9.80 3.94
CA THR A 33 8.93 10.98 4.00
C THR A 33 8.83 11.89 2.77
N GLN A 34 8.31 11.38 1.65
CA GLN A 34 8.11 12.12 0.42
C GLN A 34 6.74 11.78 -0.19
N LEU A 35 6.06 12.81 -0.70
CA LEU A 35 4.84 12.73 -1.50
C LEU A 35 4.99 13.61 -2.76
N PRO A 36 4.37 13.24 -3.90
CA PRO A 36 3.63 12.00 -4.11
C PRO A 36 4.57 10.78 -4.23
N VAL A 37 4.09 9.61 -3.82
CA VAL A 37 4.77 8.34 -4.12
C VAL A 37 4.23 7.82 -5.44
N LYS A 38 5.10 7.66 -6.44
CA LYS A 38 4.73 7.17 -7.77
C LYS A 38 5.06 5.69 -7.93
N ASP A 39 4.25 4.98 -8.72
CA ASP A 39 4.44 3.55 -9.01
C ASP A 39 4.59 2.69 -7.73
N LEU A 40 3.79 2.94 -6.69
CA LEU A 40 3.78 2.12 -5.48
C LEU A 40 3.08 0.79 -5.75
N LEU A 41 3.79 -0.32 -5.55
CA LEU A 41 3.23 -1.66 -5.70
C LEU A 41 2.43 -2.02 -4.45
N ILE A 42 1.16 -2.34 -4.63
CA ILE A 42 0.33 -2.90 -3.56
C ILE A 42 0.46 -4.42 -3.60
N VAL A 43 0.90 -4.97 -2.46
CA VAL A 43 1.01 -6.42 -2.26
C VAL A 43 -0.03 -6.82 -1.22
N GLU A 44 -0.96 -7.69 -1.60
CA GLU A 44 -2.00 -8.20 -0.72
C GLU A 44 -1.58 -9.52 -0.07
N ASN A 45 -1.74 -9.59 1.25
CA ASN A 45 -1.40 -10.75 2.06
C ASN A 45 -2.55 -11.08 3.02
N GLN A 46 -2.57 -12.26 3.63
CA GLN A 46 -3.75 -12.73 4.39
C GLN A 46 -3.77 -12.23 5.84
N ASN A 47 -2.60 -11.94 6.43
CA ASN A 47 -2.45 -11.68 7.86
C ASN A 47 -1.76 -10.35 8.16
N PHE A 48 -2.02 -9.75 9.32
CA PHE A 48 -1.19 -8.61 9.74
C PHE A 48 0.20 -9.10 10.13
N LEU A 49 1.24 -8.52 9.52
CA LEU A 49 2.63 -8.68 9.93
C LEU A 49 2.89 -7.65 11.04
N VAL A 50 2.89 -8.10 12.29
CA VAL A 50 2.92 -7.22 13.47
C VAL A 50 4.32 -7.11 14.03
N LYS A 51 5.10 -8.19 13.91
CA LYS A 51 6.50 -8.25 14.35
C LYS A 51 7.41 -8.05 13.16
N ASP A 52 8.59 -7.51 13.40
CA ASP A 52 9.60 -7.28 12.35
C ASP A 52 10.08 -8.57 11.66
N THR A 53 9.88 -9.72 12.31
CA THR A 53 10.23 -11.05 11.77
C THR A 53 9.08 -11.73 11.05
N ASP A 54 7.88 -11.14 11.04
CA ASP A 54 6.73 -11.75 10.39
C ASP A 54 6.89 -11.61 8.87
N GLU A 55 6.87 -12.75 8.18
CA GLU A 55 6.95 -12.83 6.72
C GLU A 55 5.78 -13.66 6.20
N GLU A 56 5.22 -13.24 5.07
CA GLU A 56 4.13 -13.93 4.40
C GLU A 56 4.25 -13.74 2.88
N GLU A 57 3.92 -14.78 2.11
CA GLU A 57 3.77 -14.64 0.67
C GLU A 57 2.58 -13.73 0.36
N GLY A 58 2.84 -12.66 -0.39
CA GLY A 58 1.83 -11.74 -0.86
C GLY A 58 1.69 -11.74 -2.38
N VAL A 59 0.51 -11.35 -2.86
CA VAL A 59 0.22 -11.22 -4.29
C VAL A 59 0.24 -9.74 -4.66
N ALA A 60 1.00 -9.37 -5.69
CA ALA A 60 0.93 -8.03 -6.26
C ALA A 60 -0.44 -7.82 -6.94
N VAL A 61 -1.21 -6.83 -6.48
CA VAL A 61 -2.60 -6.60 -6.94
C VAL A 61 -2.81 -5.25 -7.63
N ALA A 62 -1.97 -4.25 -7.36
CA ALA A 62 -2.11 -2.94 -8.00
C ALA A 62 -0.76 -2.20 -8.08
N LEU A 63 -0.65 -1.29 -9.04
CA LEU A 63 0.39 -0.27 -9.10
C LEU A 63 -0.30 1.08 -9.03
N VAL A 64 -0.01 1.89 -8.01
CA VAL A 64 -0.77 3.11 -7.70
C VAL A 64 0.14 4.31 -7.47
N ASP A 65 -0.43 5.49 -7.69
CA ASP A 65 0.14 6.74 -7.23
C ASP A 65 -0.52 7.16 -5.92
N VAL A 66 0.27 7.61 -4.95
CA VAL A 66 -0.20 8.09 -3.64
C VAL A 66 0.10 9.57 -3.51
N ASP A 67 -0.94 10.36 -3.22
CA ASP A 67 -0.85 11.79 -2.95
C ASP A 67 -1.38 12.11 -1.54
N LEU A 68 -1.17 13.35 -1.09
CA LEU A 68 -1.67 13.83 0.18
C LEU A 68 -3.21 13.83 0.20
N SER A 69 -3.79 13.23 1.23
CA SER A 69 -5.23 13.34 1.47
C SER A 69 -5.55 14.69 2.10
N SER A 70 -6.61 15.36 1.61
CA SER A 70 -7.13 16.61 2.20
C SER A 70 -7.64 16.45 3.63
N TYR A 71 -7.84 15.22 4.12
CA TYR A 71 -8.21 14.93 5.51
C TYR A 71 -7.10 15.24 6.53
N LEU A 72 -5.86 15.49 6.09
CA LEU A 72 -4.74 15.90 6.95
C LEU A 72 -4.58 17.43 7.04
N ALA A 73 -5.42 18.22 6.38
CA ALA A 73 -5.35 19.69 6.35
C ALA A 73 -6.20 20.39 7.45
N LYS A 74 -6.51 19.69 8.55
CA LYS A 74 -7.21 20.25 9.72
C LYS A 74 -6.42 20.06 10.99
#